data_AF-A0A0G0PTT1-F1
#
_entry.id   AF-A0A0G0PTT1-F1
#
_cell.length_a   1.000
_cell.length_b   1.000
_cell.length_c   1.000
_cell.angle_alpha   90.00
_cell.angle_beta   90.00
_cell.angle_gamma   90.00
#
_symmetry.space_group_name_H-M   'P 1'
#
loop_
_entity.id
_entity.type
_entity.pdbx_description
1 polymer ?
#
loop_
_entity_poly.entity_id
_entity_poly.type
_entity_poly.pdbx_seq_one_letter_code
_entity_poly.pdbx_strand_id
1 'polypeptide(L)'
;MKLKLKIKNYKSSRFAIKIHNGFTVVELLIYMALLTIFLLVLLDVFTTTLNFKLQSEAVSTLNQDTRSILGNLNYNIYNSGSATIISSSKLSLDSGAKVYELLGGDLLLNSVKLNSLDTKIDNITFTKIGQTIQILFTLESLITTIGGPRTQTVSTTLGLRY
;
A
#
# COMPACT_ATOMS: atom_id res chain seq x y z
N MET A 1 43.07 -33.87 83.79
CA MET A 1 43.47 -35.04 83.00
C MET A 1 42.70 -35.03 81.68
N LYS A 2 43.44 -34.75 80.59
CA LYS A 2 43.16 -34.77 79.13
C LYS A 2 41.71 -34.67 78.61
N LEU A 3 41.39 -33.50 78.03
CA LEU A 3 40.30 -33.28 77.08
C LEU A 3 40.56 -34.10 75.79
N LYS A 4 39.63 -34.95 75.36
CA LYS A 4 39.67 -35.61 74.04
C LYS A 4 38.78 -34.85 73.06
N LEU A 5 39.40 -34.02 72.22
CA LEU A 5 38.76 -33.40 71.06
C LEU A 5 38.57 -34.46 69.96
N LYS A 6 37.31 -34.76 69.62
CA LYS A 6 36.94 -35.72 68.58
C LYS A 6 36.79 -34.95 67.26
N ILE A 7 37.84 -34.91 66.44
CA ILE A 7 37.81 -34.27 65.12
C ILE A 7 36.99 -35.16 64.18
N LYS A 8 35.81 -34.68 63.78
CA LYS A 8 34.93 -35.34 62.82
C LYS A 8 35.45 -35.02 61.42
N ASN A 9 36.11 -35.99 60.78
CA ASN A 9 36.55 -35.87 59.38
C ASN A 9 35.34 -35.69 58.46
N TYR A 10 35.13 -34.46 57.97
CA TYR A 10 34.21 -34.20 56.87
C TYR A 10 34.80 -34.86 55.62
N LYS A 11 34.18 -35.96 55.17
CA LYS A 11 34.40 -36.49 53.82
C LYS A 11 34.01 -35.39 52.84
N SER A 12 35.01 -34.72 52.27
CA SER A 12 34.84 -33.86 51.11
C SER A 12 34.26 -34.70 49.99
N SER A 13 32.95 -34.63 49.79
CA SER A 13 32.29 -35.13 48.60
C SER A 13 32.89 -34.37 47.43
N ARG A 14 33.84 -34.99 46.72
CA ARG A 14 34.29 -34.49 45.43
C ARG A 14 33.06 -34.38 44.55
N PHE A 15 32.61 -33.15 44.31
CA PHE A 15 31.62 -32.85 43.30
C PHE A 15 32.30 -33.16 41.97
N ALA A 16 32.15 -34.39 41.50
CA ALA A 16 32.58 -34.77 40.17
C ALA A 16 31.65 -34.05 39.19
N ILE A 17 32.09 -32.89 38.70
CA ILE A 17 31.49 -32.28 37.52
C ILE A 17 31.81 -33.24 36.38
N LYS A 18 30.88 -34.15 36.08
CA LYS A 18 30.87 -34.88 34.82
C LYS A 18 30.60 -33.85 33.73
N ILE A 19 31.65 -33.28 33.15
CA ILE A 19 31.55 -32.65 31.83
C ILE A 19 31.42 -33.81 30.85
N HIS A 20 30.21 -34.05 30.34
CA HIS A 20 29.99 -35.00 29.25
C HIS A 20 29.75 -34.25 27.94
N ASN A 21 30.58 -34.65 26.97
CA ASN A 21 30.46 -34.70 25.53
C ASN A 21 30.50 -33.38 24.75
N GLY A 22 31.58 -33.25 23.97
CA GLY A 22 31.66 -32.29 22.87
C GLY A 22 30.60 -32.59 21.82
N PHE A 23 30.23 -31.55 21.10
CA PHE A 23 29.20 -31.56 20.07
C PHE A 23 29.60 -32.48 18.92
N THR A 24 28.70 -33.37 18.48
CA THR A 24 29.00 -34.25 17.36
C THR A 24 28.81 -33.52 16.02
N VAL A 25 29.59 -33.89 15.02
CA VAL A 25 29.46 -33.32 13.65
C VAL A 25 28.06 -33.56 13.08
N VAL A 26 27.43 -34.69 13.43
CA VAL A 26 26.07 -35.02 12.98
C VAL A 26 25.04 -34.07 13.58
N GLU A 27 25.13 -33.76 14.87
CA GLU A 27 24.24 -32.78 15.51
C GLU A 27 24.41 -31.38 14.89
N LEU A 28 25.64 -30.98 14.53
CA LEU A 28 25.89 -29.71 13.82
C LEU A 28 25.18 -29.65 12.48
N LEU A 29 25.27 -30.72 11.70
CA LEU A 29 24.62 -30.80 10.38
C LEU A 29 23.10 -30.72 10.50
N ILE A 30 22.52 -31.37 11.51
CA ILE A 30 21.08 -31.31 11.76
C ILE A 30 20.65 -29.88 12.13
N TYR A 31 21.38 -29.19 13.01
CA TYR A 31 21.05 -27.80 13.36
C TYR A 31 21.22 -26.84 12.19
N MET A 32 22.26 -27.01 11.37
CA MET A 32 22.43 -26.20 10.17
C MET A 32 21.29 -26.42 9.17
N ALA A 33 20.84 -27.67 8.98
CA ALA A 33 19.70 -27.99 8.12
C ALA A 33 18.38 -27.42 8.65
N LEU A 34 18.15 -27.49 9.97
CA LEU A 34 16.97 -26.87 10.59
C LEU A 34 17.02 -25.34 10.49
N LEU A 35 18.20 -24.75 10.68
CA LEU A 35 18.40 -23.31 10.57
C LEU A 35 18.14 -22.81 9.14
N THR A 36 18.60 -23.53 8.12
CA THR A 36 18.35 -23.12 6.72
C THR A 36 16.86 -23.19 6.37
N ILE A 37 16.16 -24.26 6.78
CA ILE A 37 14.71 -24.36 6.60
C ILE A 37 14.01 -23.19 7.30
N PHE A 38 14.40 -22.89 8.54
CA PHE A 38 13.85 -21.78 9.31
C PHE A 38 14.10 -20.42 8.63
N LEU A 39 15.31 -20.18 8.13
CA LEU A 39 15.65 -18.95 7.40
C LEU A 39 14.85 -18.80 6.10
N LEU A 40 14.61 -19.90 5.38
CA LEU A 40 13.79 -19.88 4.16
C LEU A 40 12.34 -19.49 4.47
N VAL A 41 11.76 -20.01 5.56
CA VAL A 41 10.42 -19.63 6.01
C VAL A 41 10.36 -18.15 6.40
N LEU A 42 11.38 -17.65 7.11
CA LEU A 42 11.46 -16.23 7.46
C LEU A 42 11.54 -15.33 6.22
N LEU A 43 12.33 -15.73 5.23
CA LEU A 43 12.45 -14.99 3.98
C LEU A 43 11.12 -14.93 3.22
N ASP A 44 10.39 -16.05 3.18
CA ASP A 44 9.07 -16.12 2.53
C ASP A 44 8.03 -15.21 3.21
N VAL A 45 7.99 -15.21 4.55
CA VAL A 45 7.11 -14.30 5.30
C VAL A 45 7.50 -12.83 5.04
N PHE A 46 8.79 -12.53 4.99
CA PHE A 46 9.29 -11.18 4.75
C PHE A 46 8.90 -10.67 3.36
N THR A 47 9.15 -11.45 2.31
CA THR A 47 8.80 -11.08 0.93
C THR A 47 7.30 -10.93 0.76
N THR A 48 6.52 -11.84 1.35
CA THR A 48 5.04 -11.77 1.36
C THR A 48 4.56 -10.48 2.01
N THR A 49 5.15 -10.09 3.14
CA THR A 49 4.79 -8.85 3.85
C THR A 49 5.10 -7.61 3.02
N LEU A 50 6.26 -7.57 2.36
CA LEU A 50 6.62 -6.48 1.45
C LEU A 50 5.63 -6.36 0.28
N ASN A 51 5.25 -7.48 -0.31
CA ASN A 51 4.28 -7.51 -1.41
C ASN A 51 2.90 -7.03 -0.96
N PHE A 52 2.45 -7.45 0.22
CA PHE A 52 1.19 -6.99 0.79
C PHE A 52 1.20 -5.49 1.05
N LYS A 53 2.32 -4.95 1.57
CA LYS A 53 2.49 -3.51 1.77
C LYS A 53 2.34 -2.74 0.45
N LEU A 54 3.07 -3.13 -0.60
CA LEU A 54 3.00 -2.46 -1.91
C LEU A 54 1.58 -2.52 -2.51
N GLN A 55 0.90 -3.65 -2.39
CA GLN A 55 -0.48 -3.77 -2.84
C GLN A 55 -1.45 -2.87 -2.06
N SER A 56 -1.27 -2.79 -0.73
CA SER A 56 -2.09 -1.92 0.11
C SER A 56 -1.85 -0.45 -0.21
N GLU A 57 -0.61 -0.07 -0.50
CA GLU A 57 -0.22 1.30 -0.87
C GLU A 57 -0.85 1.72 -2.20
N ALA A 58 -0.75 0.86 -3.22
CA ALA A 58 -1.40 1.08 -4.53
C ALA A 58 -2.92 1.27 -4.39
N VAL A 59 -3.59 0.42 -3.60
CA VAL A 59 -5.03 0.51 -3.37
C VAL A 59 -5.40 1.77 -2.58
N SER A 60 -4.63 2.11 -1.55
CA SER A 60 -4.88 3.31 -0.75
C SER A 60 -4.76 4.57 -1.61
N THR A 61 -3.71 4.65 -2.43
CA THR A 61 -3.44 5.78 -3.32
C THR A 61 -4.56 5.95 -4.34
N LEU A 62 -4.96 4.87 -5.02
CA LEU A 62 -6.08 4.90 -5.98
C LEU A 62 -7.39 5.37 -5.34
N ASN A 63 -7.69 4.88 -4.13
CA ASN A 63 -8.90 5.27 -3.42
C ASN A 63 -8.87 6.72 -2.96
N GLN A 64 -7.72 7.19 -2.48
CA GLN A 64 -7.54 8.58 -2.04
C GLN A 64 -7.68 9.54 -3.22
N ASP A 65 -7.03 9.25 -4.33
CA ASP A 65 -7.10 10.07 -5.54
C ASP A 65 -8.49 10.04 -6.17
N THR A 66 -9.13 8.87 -6.23
CA THR A 66 -10.52 8.74 -6.67
C THR A 66 -11.44 9.65 -5.84
N ARG A 67 -11.33 9.60 -4.51
CA ARG A 67 -12.14 10.45 -3.62
C ARG A 67 -11.83 11.93 -3.80
N SER A 68 -10.56 12.30 -3.93
CA SER A 68 -10.13 13.68 -4.15
C SER A 68 -10.68 14.24 -5.48
N ILE A 69 -10.52 13.49 -6.58
CA ILE A 69 -11.00 13.86 -7.91
C ILE A 69 -12.53 13.96 -7.93
N LEU A 70 -13.23 12.95 -7.40
CA LEU A 70 -14.69 12.97 -7.31
C LEU A 70 -15.19 14.11 -6.44
N GLY A 71 -14.54 14.38 -5.30
CA GLY A 71 -14.88 15.48 -4.41
C GLY A 71 -14.75 16.82 -5.13
N ASN A 72 -13.66 17.04 -5.85
CA ASN A 72 -13.43 18.24 -6.65
C ASN A 72 -14.43 18.37 -7.80
N LEU A 73 -14.67 17.31 -8.56
CA LEU A 73 -15.64 17.30 -9.65
C LEU A 73 -17.06 17.60 -9.14
N ASN A 74 -17.49 16.90 -8.08
CA ASN A 74 -18.79 17.10 -7.47
C ASN A 74 -18.95 18.54 -6.96
N TYR A 75 -17.99 19.03 -6.18
CA TYR A 75 -18.04 20.39 -5.66
C TYR A 75 -18.11 21.43 -6.79
N ASN A 76 -17.28 21.29 -7.83
CA ASN A 76 -17.22 22.27 -8.90
C ASN A 76 -18.45 22.21 -9.80
N ILE A 77 -18.90 21.02 -10.21
CA ILE A 77 -20.09 20.86 -11.05
C ILE A 77 -21.35 21.29 -10.31
N TYR A 78 -21.50 20.90 -9.04
CA TYR A 78 -22.66 21.30 -8.23
C TYR A 78 -22.72 22.81 -8.01
N ASN A 79 -21.58 23.49 -7.94
CA ASN A 79 -21.53 24.94 -7.78
C ASN A 79 -21.47 25.72 -9.10
N SER A 80 -21.58 25.04 -10.25
CA SER A 80 -21.59 25.69 -11.55
C SER A 80 -23.03 25.85 -12.05
N GLY A 81 -23.31 27.00 -12.67
CA GLY A 81 -24.60 27.27 -13.32
C GLY A 81 -24.67 26.73 -14.74
N SER A 82 -23.52 26.47 -15.36
CA SER A 82 -23.47 25.89 -16.71
C SER A 82 -22.29 24.95 -16.89
N ALA A 83 -22.49 23.97 -17.77
CA ALA A 83 -21.43 23.08 -18.22
C ALA A 83 -21.54 22.83 -19.72
N THR A 84 -20.37 22.92 -20.36
CA THR A 84 -20.17 22.72 -21.78
C THR A 84 -19.04 21.71 -21.97
N ILE A 85 -19.36 20.62 -22.65
CA ILE A 85 -18.37 19.60 -23.02
C ILE A 85 -17.69 20.08 -24.29
N ILE A 86 -16.39 20.39 -24.20
CA ILE A 86 -15.57 20.81 -25.34
C ILE A 86 -15.13 19.59 -26.15
N SER A 87 -14.76 18.51 -25.46
CA SER A 87 -14.47 17.19 -26.03
C SER A 87 -14.79 16.11 -24.99
N SER A 88 -14.76 14.83 -25.36
CA SER A 88 -14.96 13.74 -24.41
C SER A 88 -14.04 13.84 -23.18
N SER A 89 -12.82 14.34 -23.36
CA SER A 89 -11.83 14.50 -22.28
C SER A 89 -11.69 15.93 -21.75
N LYS A 90 -12.54 16.87 -22.19
CA LYS A 90 -12.45 18.29 -21.80
C LYS A 90 -13.82 18.88 -21.47
N LEU A 91 -13.98 19.33 -20.23
CA LEU A 91 -15.20 19.92 -19.69
C LEU A 91 -14.94 21.36 -19.26
N SER A 92 -15.79 22.28 -19.70
CA SER A 92 -15.77 23.68 -19.29
C SER A 92 -17.01 24.00 -18.47
N LEU A 93 -16.83 24.65 -17.33
CA LEU A 93 -17.88 25.10 -16.44
C LEU A 93 -17.92 26.64 -16.43
N ASP A 94 -19.13 27.19 -16.30
CA ASP A 94 -19.39 28.63 -16.20
C ASP A 94 -18.64 29.46 -17.26
N SER A 95 -18.83 29.07 -18.53
CA SER A 95 -18.22 29.74 -19.69
C SER A 95 -16.69 29.80 -19.66
N GLY A 96 -16.04 28.80 -19.06
CA GLY A 96 -14.57 28.66 -19.03
C GLY A 96 -13.90 29.12 -17.74
N ALA A 97 -14.66 29.50 -16.71
CA ALA A 97 -14.10 29.82 -15.41
C ALA A 97 -13.35 28.63 -14.78
N LYS A 98 -13.86 27.41 -15.02
CA LYS A 98 -13.22 26.16 -14.60
C LYS A 98 -13.21 25.18 -15.76
N VAL A 99 -12.01 24.78 -16.17
CA VAL A 99 -11.79 23.87 -17.28
C VAL A 99 -11.08 22.63 -16.77
N TYR A 100 -11.75 21.50 -16.91
CA TYR A 100 -11.18 20.18 -16.72
C TYR A 100 -10.64 19.67 -18.05
N GLU A 101 -9.40 19.18 -18.06
CA GLU A 101 -8.82 18.53 -19.22
C GLU A 101 -7.89 17.39 -18.83
N LEU A 102 -7.94 16.29 -19.58
CA LEU A 102 -6.94 15.23 -19.48
C LEU A 102 -5.78 15.56 -20.41
N LEU A 103 -4.58 15.70 -19.85
CA LEU A 103 -3.35 15.95 -20.59
C LEU A 103 -2.21 15.12 -20.02
N GLY A 104 -1.54 14.33 -20.85
CA GLY A 104 -0.34 13.57 -20.43
C GLY A 104 -0.58 12.53 -19.33
N GLY A 105 -1.83 12.07 -19.14
CA GLY A 105 -2.20 11.17 -18.05
C GLY A 105 -2.57 11.88 -16.74
N ASP A 106 -2.64 13.22 -16.75
CA ASP A 106 -3.05 14.01 -15.60
C ASP A 106 -4.37 14.71 -15.86
N LEU A 107 -5.27 14.72 -14.88
CA LEU A 107 -6.47 15.55 -14.92
C LEU A 107 -6.13 16.92 -14.37
N LEU A 108 -6.23 17.92 -15.21
CA LEU A 108 -5.95 19.30 -14.89
C LEU A 108 -7.26 20.05 -14.65
N LEU A 109 -7.29 20.89 -13.62
CA LEU A 109 -8.28 21.95 -13.42
C LEU A 109 -7.56 23.29 -13.62
N ASN A 110 -7.87 24.01 -14.70
CA ASN A 110 -7.20 25.27 -15.05
C ASN A 110 -5.66 25.14 -15.02
N SER A 111 -5.15 24.06 -15.64
CA SER A 111 -3.71 23.72 -15.67
C SER A 111 -3.10 23.29 -14.33
N VAL A 112 -3.90 23.09 -13.27
CA VAL A 112 -3.44 22.52 -12.00
C VAL A 112 -3.81 21.04 -11.94
N LYS A 113 -2.81 20.19 -11.71
CA LYS A 113 -2.98 18.74 -11.58
C LYS A 113 -3.82 18.35 -10.35
N LEU A 114 -4.77 17.42 -10.55
CA LEU A 114 -5.67 16.92 -9.51
C LEU A 114 -5.35 15.51 -9.01
N ASN A 115 -4.73 14.67 -9.84
CA ASN A 115 -4.25 13.35 -9.42
C ASN A 115 -2.89 13.46 -8.72
N SER A 116 -2.51 12.46 -7.92
CA SER A 116 -1.21 12.45 -7.26
C SER A 116 -0.06 12.13 -8.23
N LEU A 117 1.18 12.13 -7.73
CA LEU A 117 2.35 11.72 -8.50
C LEU A 117 2.39 10.20 -8.75
N ASP A 118 1.71 9.42 -7.91
CA ASP A 118 1.73 7.96 -7.92
C ASP A 118 0.56 7.36 -8.73
N THR A 119 -0.27 8.21 -9.34
CA THR A 119 -1.35 7.78 -10.22
C THR A 119 -1.36 8.54 -11.53
N LYS A 120 -1.87 7.87 -12.57
CA LYS A 120 -2.22 8.47 -13.85
C LYS A 120 -3.66 8.15 -14.20
N ILE A 121 -4.25 8.95 -15.05
CA ILE A 121 -5.59 8.75 -15.61
C ILE A 121 -5.42 8.31 -17.04
N ASP A 122 -5.81 7.07 -17.34
CA ASP A 122 -5.69 6.51 -18.69
C ASP A 122 -6.74 7.09 -19.64
N ASN A 123 -7.95 7.26 -19.12
CA ASN A 123 -9.06 7.83 -19.85
C ASN A 123 -10.00 8.61 -18.93
N ILE A 124 -10.65 9.63 -19.50
CA ILE A 124 -11.82 10.28 -18.94
C ILE A 124 -12.80 10.59 -20.07
N THR A 125 -14.07 10.43 -19.79
CA THR A 125 -15.18 10.73 -20.70
C THR A 125 -16.24 11.51 -19.94
N PHE A 126 -16.56 12.69 -20.44
CA PHE A 126 -17.68 13.51 -20.01
C PHE A 126 -18.83 13.37 -21.01
N THR A 127 -20.04 13.11 -20.49
CA THR A 127 -21.27 13.05 -21.29
C THR A 127 -22.34 13.87 -20.60
N LYS A 128 -22.94 14.85 -21.30
CA LYS A 128 -23.99 15.69 -20.75
C LYS A 128 -25.34 15.08 -21.10
N ILE A 129 -26.17 14.88 -20.08
CA ILE A 129 -27.52 14.32 -20.19
C ILE A 129 -28.46 15.31 -19.49
N GLY A 130 -29.04 16.22 -20.27
CA GLY A 130 -29.84 17.33 -19.75
C GLY A 130 -29.03 18.23 -18.82
N GLN A 131 -29.45 18.31 -17.55
CA GLN A 131 -28.79 19.09 -16.48
C GLN A 131 -27.80 18.28 -15.65
N THR A 132 -27.51 17.04 -16.07
CA THR A 132 -26.54 16.17 -15.42
C THR A 132 -25.35 15.88 -16.33
N ILE A 133 -24.20 15.59 -15.72
CA ILE A 133 -22.97 15.22 -16.39
C ILE A 133 -22.59 13.83 -15.87
N GLN A 134 -22.60 12.86 -16.77
CA GLN A 134 -22.01 11.57 -16.54
C GLN A 134 -20.50 11.66 -16.78
N ILE A 135 -19.73 11.11 -15.85
CA ILE A 135 -18.28 11.09 -15.87
C ILE A 135 -17.83 9.65 -15.71
N LEU A 136 -17.04 9.19 -16.67
CA LEU A 136 -16.37 7.90 -16.63
C LEU A 136 -14.87 8.15 -16.69
N PHE A 137 -14.09 7.62 -15.75
CA PHE A 137 -12.63 7.70 -15.81
C PHE A 137 -11.98 6.43 -15.29
N THR A 138 -10.75 6.19 -15.75
CA THR A 138 -9.91 5.08 -15.29
C THR A 138 -8.61 5.64 -14.71
N LEU A 139 -8.37 5.37 -13.43
CA LEU A 139 -7.06 5.62 -12.80
C LEU A 139 -6.21 4.36 -12.85
N GLU A 140 -4.92 4.56 -13.02
CA GLU A 140 -3.87 3.55 -12.88
C GLU A 140 -2.86 4.01 -11.83
N SER A 141 -2.48 3.10 -10.94
CA SER A 141 -1.40 3.27 -9.98
C SER A 141 -0.06 3.01 -10.65
N LEU A 142 0.88 3.94 -10.51
CA LEU A 142 2.26 3.80 -10.98
C LEU A 142 3.12 2.93 -10.03
N ILE A 143 2.62 2.62 -8.83
CA ILE A 143 3.25 1.67 -7.91
C ILE A 143 3.18 0.26 -8.52
N THR A 144 4.34 -0.26 -8.91
CA THR A 144 4.46 -1.60 -9.52
C THR A 144 4.33 -2.68 -8.45
N THR A 145 3.32 -3.54 -8.59
CA THR A 145 3.18 -4.77 -7.80
C THR A 145 3.60 -5.98 -8.63
N ILE A 146 3.77 -7.15 -8.01
CA ILE A 146 4.10 -8.41 -8.71
C ILE A 146 3.07 -8.75 -9.82
N GLY A 147 1.83 -8.27 -9.69
CA GLY A 147 0.76 -8.46 -10.69
C GLY A 147 0.61 -7.33 -11.71
N GLY A 148 1.56 -6.38 -11.76
CA GLY A 148 1.49 -5.18 -12.59
C GLY A 148 0.86 -3.97 -11.89
N PRO A 149 0.67 -2.86 -12.63
CA PRO A 149 -0.01 -1.67 -12.12
C PRO A 149 -1.49 -1.99 -11.89
N ARG A 150 -2.06 -1.42 -10.82
CA ARG A 150 -3.49 -1.57 -10.54
C ARG A 150 -4.29 -0.47 -11.21
N THR A 151 -5.43 -0.84 -11.78
CA THR A 151 -6.37 0.10 -12.39
C THR A 151 -7.70 0.10 -11.65
N GLN A 152 -8.38 1.24 -11.67
CA GLN A 152 -9.72 1.43 -11.12
C GLN A 152 -10.54 2.31 -12.06
N THR A 153 -11.65 1.76 -12.57
CA THR A 153 -12.61 2.51 -13.37
C THR A 153 -13.77 2.99 -12.49
N VAL A 154 -14.13 4.26 -12.65
CA VAL A 154 -15.16 4.93 -11.85
C VAL A 154 -16.14 5.59 -12.80
N SER A 155 -17.43 5.37 -12.54
CA SER A 155 -18.54 6.00 -13.27
C SER A 155 -19.44 6.71 -12.28
N THR A 156 -19.74 7.98 -12.52
CA THR A 156 -20.62 8.79 -11.68
C THR A 156 -21.44 9.75 -12.51
N THR A 157 -22.56 10.21 -11.96
CA THR A 157 -23.42 11.21 -12.60
C THR A 157 -23.65 12.35 -11.61
N LEU A 158 -23.35 13.57 -12.03
CA LEU A 158 -23.42 14.78 -11.20
C LEU A 158 -24.40 15.78 -11.79
N GLY A 159 -25.22 16.41 -10.95
CA GLY A 159 -26.17 17.44 -11.37
C GLY A 159 -25.58 18.85 -11.26
N LEU A 160 -25.97 19.74 -12.17
CA LEU A 160 -25.70 21.18 -12.08
C LEU A 160 -26.65 21.85 -11.08
N ARG A 161 -26.23 23.00 -10.52
CA ARG A 161 -27.15 23.86 -9.77
C ARG A 161 -28.15 24.49 -10.73
N TYR A 162 -29.41 24.47 -10.32
CA TYR A 162 -30.45 25.30 -10.91
C TYR A 162 -30.29 26.76 -10.45
#